data_AF-A0A2V5N3J7-F1
#
_entry.id   AF-A0A2V5N3J7-F1
#
_cell.length_a   1.000
_cell.length_b   1.000
_cell.length_c   1.000
_cell.angle_alpha   90.00
_cell.angle_beta   90.00
_cell.angle_gamma   90.00
#
_symmetry.space_group_name_H-M   'P 1'
#
loop_
_entity.id
_entity.type
_entity.pdbx_description
1 polymer ?
#
loop_
_entity_poly.entity_id
_entity_poly.type
_entity_poly.pdbx_seq_one_letter_code
_entity_poly.pdbx_strand_id
1 'polypeptide(L)' 'MPRLLGVEIPTEKRIEISLTYIYGIALSTAKRILEQT' A
#
# COMPACT_ATOMS: atom_id res chain seq x y z
N MET A 1 7.40 -4.74 -11.72
CA MET A 1 6.67 -3.93 -10.71
C MET A 1 5.69 -4.85 -9.99
N PRO A 2 5.61 -4.82 -8.66
CA PRO A 2 4.63 -5.64 -7.94
C PRO A 2 3.22 -5.17 -8.28
N ARG A 3 2.37 -6.12 -8.64
CA ARG A 3 0.94 -5.89 -8.84
C ARG A 3 0.18 -6.58 -7.72
N LEU A 4 -0.70 -5.86 -7.05
CA LEU A 4 -1.53 -6.37 -5.96
C LEU A 4 -2.99 -6.02 -6.25
N LEU A 5 -3.89 -7.02 -6.22
CA LEU A 5 -5.33 -6.84 -6.51
C LEU A 5 -5.62 -6.11 -7.84
N GLY A 6 -4.75 -6.30 -8.85
CA GLY A 6 -4.87 -5.59 -10.13
C GLY A 6 -4.38 -4.13 -10.12
N VAL A 7 -3.91 -3.63 -8.98
CA VAL A 7 -3.28 -2.31 -8.82
C VAL A 7 -1.76 -2.44 -8.91
N GLU A 8 -1.14 -1.55 -9.66
CA GLU A 8 0.31 -1.47 -9.74
C GLU A 8 0.87 -0.67 -8.55
N ILE A 9 1.77 -1.29 -7.78
CA ILE A 9 2.35 -0.68 -6.59
C ILE A 9 3.67 -0.01 -6.97
N PRO A 10 3.81 1.32 -6.80
CA PRO A 10 5.06 2.02 -7.09
C PRO A 10 6.15 1.62 -6.08
N THR A 11 7.31 1.21 -6.61
CA THR A 11 8.49 0.79 -5.82
C THR A 11 9.39 1.94 -5.43
N GLU A 12 9.23 3.10 -6.07
CA GLU A 12 9.97 4.34 -5.80
C GLU A 12 9.38 5.17 -4.64
N LYS A 13 8.28 4.69 -4.04
CA LYS A 13 7.59 5.36 -2.92
C LYS A 13 7.69 4.53 -1.65
N ARG A 14 7.48 5.19 -0.51
CA ARG A 14 7.31 4.49 0.78
C ARG A 14 6.13 3.53 0.68
N ILE A 15 6.32 2.31 1.17
CA ILE A 15 5.30 1.24 1.11
C ILE A 15 3.96 1.71 1.71
N GLU A 16 3.97 2.46 2.81
CA GLU A 16 2.74 2.99 3.43
C GLU A 16 1.90 3.86 2.48
N ILE A 17 2.56 4.60 1.57
CA ILE A 17 1.91 5.44 0.56
C ILE A 17 1.54 4.60 -0.66
N SER A 18 2.38 3.64 -1.04
CA SER A 18 2.07 2.77 -2.17
C SER A 18 0.83 1.91 -1.89
N LEU A 19 0.58 1.52 -0.64
CA LEU A 19 -0.63 0.80 -0.23
C LEU A 19 -1.91 1.63 -0.37
N THR A 20 -1.84 2.97 -0.31
CA THR A 20 -3.04 3.82 -0.47
C THR A 20 -3.53 3.91 -1.92
N TYR A 21 -2.82 3.30 -2.87
CA TYR A 21 -3.28 3.14 -4.25
C TYR A 21 -4.35 2.04 -4.38
N ILE A 22 -4.50 1.21 -3.34
CA ILE A 22 -5.51 0.16 -3.28
C ILE A 22 -6.81 0.77 -2.77
N TYR A 23 -7.89 0.57 -3.51
CA TYR A 23 -9.21 1.07 -3.15
C TYR A 23 -9.61 0.58 -1.74
N GLY A 24 -10.02 1.52 -0.89
CA GLY A 24 -10.41 1.24 0.50
C GLY A 24 -9.26 1.23 1.51
N ILE A 25 -8.00 1.41 1.10
CA ILE A 25 -6.86 1.52 2.02
C ILE A 25 -6.48 2.99 2.22
N ALA A 26 -6.78 3.52 3.41
CA ALA A 26 -6.30 4.82 3.86
C ALA A 26 -4.89 4.71 4.48
N LEU A 27 -4.20 5.84 4.64
CA LEU A 27 -2.87 5.90 5.25
C LEU A 27 -2.83 5.30 6.66
N SER A 28 -3.86 5.53 7.47
CA SER A 28 -3.99 4.95 8.81
C SER A 28 -4.07 3.42 8.78
N THR A 29 -4.83 2.87 7.84
CA THR A 29 -4.94 1.42 7.62
C THR A 29 -3.63 0.85 7.10
N ALA A 30 -2.96 1.53 6.15
CA ALA A 30 -1.67 1.12 5.62
C ALA A 30 -0.60 1.02 6.71
N LYS A 31 -0.53 2.02 7.61
CA LYS A 31 0.38 1.98 8.76
C LYS A 31 0.09 0.81 9.69
N ARG A 32 -1.18 0.60 10.06
CA ARG A 32 -1.60 -0.55 10.89
C ARG A 32 -1.23 -1.89 10.26
N ILE A 33 -1.42 -2.06 8.96
CA ILE A 33 -1.04 -3.29 8.24
C ILE A 33 0.47 -3.53 8.34
N LEU A 34 1.28 -2.47 8.18
CA LEU A 34 2.73 -2.56 8.28
C LEU A 34 3.24 -2.76 9.71
N GLU A 35 2.50 -2.32 10.72
CA GLU A 35 2.83 -2.56 12.14
C GLU A 35 2.45 -3.97 12.60
N GLN A 36 1.54 -4.65 11.89
CA GLN A 36 1.07 -6.00 12.22
C GLN A 36 1.96 -7.13 11.66
N THR A 37 3.04 -6.79 10.95
CA THR A 37 3.98 -7.75 10.33
C THR A 37 5.39 -7.50 10.85
#